data_AF-A0AAJ5T920-F1
#
_entry.id   AF-A0AAJ5T920-F1
#
_cell.length_a   1.000
_cell.length_b   1.000
_cell.length_c   1.000
_cell.angle_alpha   90.00
_cell.angle_beta   90.00
_cell.angle_gamma   90.00
#
_symmetry.space_group_name_H-M   'P 1'
#
loop_
_entity.id
_entity.type
_entity.pdbx_description
1 polymer ?
#
loop_
_entity_poly.entity_id
_entity_poly.type
_entity_poly.pdbx_seq_one_letter_code
_entity_poly.pdbx_strand_id
1 'polypeptide(L)'
;MPDVRKVPYYQLESGVLYSSKRWKCYSGVVGCVPIDTQQRISFDRLAPNEPPPPPPPKAAAPVAPQKPPAPAPAPAKPPAKPQLSDKPQDAEQADKLPEFDLQDIPKAMDKMGWPISAKLAREWLASPKHVYNNDLNSVQPLDDTTVTLDWALKFSGASERFNQLVRQAIYTPNAVRAASKVMAPVIEKSFSGGQLNAAGIVIDTSPFLRDPLQFHIAWGFQYQPVSSLDTLDGTAMTDLTGALANFNFYAAIGKATVTGDRYYKYEGKRKIFCLEPVAQITHIYVYIKDSYSFNDDSPSKSQYLGHWNKTGMVLSYVAAVNDFFKSSNLNVGNSTIEEWRYLPEGEEVNKPVDKRTSRFRKFLAKDVYWPVHNKTYRDWRSVHNRGGDFMVYSKPRLIKLDKPIILKIDTICRTLPAEQ
;
A
#
# COMPACT_ATOMS: atom_id res chain seq x y z
N MET A 1 18.12 -3.19 39.96
CA MET A 1 17.03 -3.53 39.02
C MET A 1 17.67 -4.38 37.93
N PRO A 2 17.04 -5.47 37.46
CA PRO A 2 17.61 -6.24 36.37
C PRO A 2 17.84 -5.30 35.19
N ASP A 3 19.02 -5.37 34.60
CA ASP A 3 19.37 -4.61 33.41
C ASP A 3 18.52 -5.18 32.27
N VAL A 4 17.50 -4.46 31.81
CA VAL A 4 16.66 -4.91 30.69
C VAL A 4 17.28 -4.39 29.42
N ARG A 5 17.52 -5.29 28.46
CA ARG A 5 18.13 -4.95 27.18
C ARG A 5 17.29 -3.92 26.44
N LYS A 6 17.93 -2.80 26.06
CA LYS A 6 17.33 -1.79 25.19
C LYS A 6 17.59 -2.12 23.74
N VAL A 7 16.58 -1.92 22.90
CA VAL A 7 16.66 -2.11 21.45
C VAL A 7 16.58 -0.77 20.72
N PRO A 8 17.29 -0.63 19.58
CA PRO A 8 17.23 0.57 18.79
C PRO A 8 15.89 0.72 18.06
N TYR A 9 15.44 1.97 17.88
CA TYR A 9 14.25 2.30 17.11
C TYR A 9 14.44 3.59 16.30
N TYR A 10 13.61 3.76 15.27
CA TYR A 10 13.53 4.99 14.51
C TYR A 10 12.24 5.73 14.84
N GLN A 11 12.36 7.06 15.02
CA GLN A 11 11.21 7.96 15.12
C GLN A 11 11.34 9.12 14.14
N LEU A 12 10.21 9.55 13.58
CA LEU A 12 10.11 10.73 12.74
C LEU A 12 10.25 11.99 13.60
N GLU A 13 11.30 12.78 13.36
CA GLU A 13 11.51 14.09 13.99
C GLU A 13 11.49 15.21 12.95
N SER A 14 11.10 16.42 13.38
CA SER A 14 11.29 17.64 12.59
C SER A 14 12.77 17.95 12.42
N GLY A 15 13.17 18.31 11.21
CA GLY A 15 14.50 18.74 10.85
C GLY A 15 14.82 20.15 11.37
N VAL A 16 16.06 20.59 11.12
CA VAL A 16 16.56 21.93 11.51
C VAL A 16 15.78 23.04 10.79
N LEU A 17 15.28 22.76 9.59
CA LEU A 17 14.25 23.56 8.92
C LEU A 17 12.90 22.94 9.27
N TYR A 18 11.99 23.71 9.87
CA TYR A 18 10.67 23.26 10.35
C TYR A 18 9.80 22.53 9.30
N SER A 19 10.19 22.56 8.03
CA SER A 19 9.52 21.89 6.91
C SER A 19 10.07 20.50 6.56
N SER A 20 11.30 20.14 6.94
CA SER A 20 11.85 18.81 6.63
C SER A 20 11.61 17.83 7.78
N LYS A 21 11.32 16.57 7.47
CA LYS A 21 11.22 15.50 8.47
C LYS A 21 12.31 14.47 8.20
N ARG A 22 12.86 13.86 9.26
CA ARG A 22 13.86 12.79 9.12
C ARG A 22 13.62 11.69 10.15
N TRP A 23 13.87 10.45 9.77
CA TRP A 23 13.97 9.38 10.76
C TRP A 23 15.29 9.54 11.53
N LYS A 24 15.18 9.49 12.86
CA LYS A 24 16.31 9.50 13.76
C LYS A 24 16.39 8.17 14.48
N CYS A 25 17.57 7.56 14.45
CA CYS A 25 17.86 6.35 15.22
C CYS A 25 18.11 6.73 16.69
N TYR A 26 17.45 6.02 17.61
CA TYR A 26 17.73 6.05 19.04
C TYR A 26 18.22 4.68 19.46
N SER A 27 19.45 4.61 19.96
CA SER A 27 20.14 3.36 20.30
C SER A 27 20.85 3.47 21.65
N GLY A 28 21.35 2.33 22.14
CA GLY A 28 22.06 2.27 23.43
C GLY A 28 21.19 2.76 24.59
N VAL A 29 21.70 3.72 25.37
CA VAL A 29 21.03 4.22 26.58
C VAL A 29 19.69 4.92 26.31
N VAL A 30 19.45 5.41 25.09
CA VAL A 30 18.19 6.04 24.67
C VAL A 30 17.29 5.13 23.82
N GLY A 31 17.65 3.84 23.67
CA GLY A 31 16.81 2.85 23.02
C GLY A 31 15.51 2.56 23.80
N CYS A 32 14.59 1.84 23.17
CA CYS A 32 13.33 1.44 23.78
C CYS A 32 13.47 0.08 24.49
N VAL A 33 12.54 -0.20 25.39
CA VAL A 33 12.50 -1.44 26.18
C VAL A 33 11.39 -2.32 25.63
N PRO A 34 11.68 -3.53 25.09
CA PRO A 34 10.66 -4.51 24.75
C PRO A 34 9.89 -4.96 26.00
N ILE A 35 8.61 -5.24 25.83
CA ILE A 35 7.71 -5.57 26.94
C ILE A 35 7.08 -6.95 26.70
N ASP A 36 7.27 -7.87 27.63
CA ASP A 36 6.53 -9.14 27.65
C ASP A 36 5.19 -8.91 28.36
N THR A 37 4.11 -9.14 27.63
CA THR A 37 2.74 -8.95 28.13
C THR A 37 1.77 -9.92 27.47
N GLN A 38 0.71 -10.26 28.20
CA GLN A 38 -0.43 -11.01 27.64
C GLN A 38 -1.47 -10.07 27.00
N GLN A 39 -1.39 -8.76 27.28
CA GLN A 39 -2.27 -7.76 26.69
C GLN A 39 -2.02 -7.66 25.17
N ARG A 40 -3.09 -7.50 24.39
CA ARG A 40 -3.04 -7.36 22.93
C ARG A 40 -3.61 -6.00 22.51
N ILE A 41 -3.45 -5.67 21.22
CA ILE A 41 -4.17 -4.55 20.60
C ILE A 41 -5.68 -4.80 20.79
N SER A 42 -6.38 -3.77 21.28
CA SER A 42 -7.81 -3.83 21.57
C SER A 42 -8.61 -3.78 20.26
N PHE A 43 -9.68 -4.59 20.20
CA PHE A 43 -10.72 -4.58 19.17
C PHE A 43 -12.11 -4.35 19.81
N ASP A 44 -12.14 -3.81 21.03
CA ASP A 44 -13.39 -3.69 21.79
C ASP A 44 -14.25 -2.52 21.30
N ARG A 45 -13.65 -1.53 20.64
CA ARG A 45 -14.39 -0.42 20.04
C ARG A 45 -15.22 -0.93 18.87
N LEU A 46 -16.51 -0.61 18.86
CA LEU A 46 -17.40 -0.88 17.73
C LEU A 46 -16.78 -0.38 16.44
N ALA A 47 -16.97 -1.12 15.34
CA ALA A 47 -16.49 -0.67 14.07
C ALA A 47 -17.25 0.59 13.61
N PRO A 48 -16.66 1.45 12.76
CA PRO A 48 -17.34 2.67 12.34
C PRO A 48 -18.65 2.33 11.62
N ASN A 49 -19.76 3.01 11.94
CA ASN A 49 -21.10 2.72 11.40
C ASN A 49 -21.72 1.38 11.84
N GLU A 50 -21.15 0.69 12.83
CA GLU A 50 -21.80 -0.44 13.48
C GLU A 50 -22.81 0.06 14.52
N PRO A 51 -24.07 -0.44 14.53
CA PRO A 51 -25.03 -0.05 15.55
C PRO A 51 -24.58 -0.57 16.92
N PRO A 52 -24.86 0.17 18.02
CA PRO A 52 -24.54 -0.30 19.35
C PRO A 52 -25.28 -1.62 19.63
N PRO A 53 -24.65 -2.56 20.37
CA PRO A 53 -25.32 -3.79 20.73
C PRO A 53 -26.61 -3.47 21.50
N PRO A 54 -27.68 -4.26 21.32
CA PRO A 54 -28.90 -4.06 22.08
C PRO A 54 -28.57 -4.14 23.58
N PRO A 55 -29.21 -3.30 24.41
CA PRO A 55 -28.97 -3.33 25.85
C PRO A 55 -29.18 -4.75 26.38
N PRO A 56 -28.31 -5.24 27.28
CA PRO A 56 -28.47 -6.57 27.82
C PRO A 56 -29.89 -6.71 28.40
N PRO A 57 -30.58 -7.85 28.18
CA PRO A 57 -31.87 -8.08 28.80
C PRO A 57 -31.71 -7.88 30.31
N LYS A 58 -32.59 -7.06 30.91
CA LYS A 58 -32.60 -6.80 32.35
C LYS A 58 -32.52 -8.15 33.07
N ALA A 59 -31.38 -8.43 33.69
CA ALA A 59 -31.21 -9.63 34.48
C ALA A 59 -32.29 -9.63 35.56
N ALA A 60 -33.12 -10.67 35.60
CA ALA A 60 -33.94 -10.95 36.75
C ALA A 60 -33.03 -11.06 37.98
N ALA A 61 -33.47 -10.52 39.11
CA ALA A 61 -32.70 -10.46 40.34
C ALA A 61 -32.06 -11.83 40.68
N PRO A 62 -30.79 -11.86 41.10
CA PRO A 62 -30.12 -13.13 41.38
C PRO A 62 -30.80 -13.81 42.57
N VAL A 63 -31.26 -15.05 42.35
CA VAL A 63 -31.63 -15.96 43.44
C VAL A 63 -30.32 -16.46 44.08
N ALA A 64 -30.19 -16.24 45.38
CA ALA A 64 -29.00 -16.58 46.16
C ALA A 64 -28.71 -18.09 46.14
N PRO A 65 -27.50 -18.54 45.75
CA PRO A 65 -27.09 -19.92 45.95
C PRO A 65 -26.66 -20.15 47.40
N GLN A 66 -27.18 -21.20 48.03
CA GLN A 66 -26.69 -21.72 49.31
C GLN A 66 -25.28 -22.31 49.13
N LYS A 67 -24.41 -22.01 50.09
CA LYS A 67 -22.97 -22.30 50.10
C LYS A 67 -22.70 -23.65 50.79
N PRO A 68 -22.05 -24.64 50.14
CA PRO A 68 -21.54 -25.82 50.84
C PRO A 68 -20.20 -25.53 51.57
N PRO A 69 -19.81 -26.32 52.60
CA PRO A 69 -18.61 -26.08 53.38
C PRO A 69 -17.32 -26.39 52.61
N ALA A 70 -16.27 -25.61 52.89
CA ALA A 70 -14.95 -25.72 52.29
C ALA A 70 -14.14 -26.92 52.85
N PRO A 71 -13.37 -27.66 52.01
CA PRO A 71 -12.33 -28.56 52.48
C PRO A 71 -11.05 -27.81 52.86
N ALA A 72 -10.30 -28.37 53.82
CA ALA A 72 -9.09 -27.81 54.41
C ALA A 72 -7.92 -27.63 53.40
N PRO A 73 -7.02 -26.65 53.63
CA PRO A 73 -5.91 -26.36 52.73
C PRO A 73 -4.75 -27.38 52.88
N ALA A 74 -4.26 -27.89 51.74
CA ALA A 74 -2.99 -28.60 51.67
C ALA A 74 -1.82 -27.59 51.68
N PRO A 75 -0.64 -27.94 52.25
CA PRO A 75 0.48 -27.01 52.38
C PRO A 75 1.11 -26.69 51.02
N ALA A 76 1.11 -25.40 50.66
CA ALA A 76 1.81 -24.89 49.49
C ALA A 76 3.34 -24.98 49.70
N LYS A 77 4.05 -25.55 48.71
CA LYS A 77 5.51 -25.43 48.64
C LYS A 77 5.90 -23.95 48.48
N PRO A 78 6.97 -23.48 49.13
CA PRO A 78 7.41 -22.09 49.01
C PRO A 78 7.74 -21.75 47.55
N PRO A 79 7.40 -20.54 47.06
CA PRO A 79 7.86 -20.09 45.76
C PRO A 79 9.39 -20.07 45.75
N ALA A 80 9.99 -20.71 44.75
CA ALA A 80 11.42 -20.64 44.52
C ALA A 80 11.82 -19.17 44.36
N LYS A 81 12.81 -18.73 45.14
CA LYS A 81 13.42 -17.40 44.98
C LYS A 81 13.91 -17.27 43.52
N PRO A 82 13.67 -16.14 42.83
CA PRO A 82 14.24 -15.92 41.51
C PRO A 82 15.76 -16.05 41.60
N GLN A 83 16.34 -16.99 40.85
CA GLN A 83 17.77 -17.01 40.63
C GLN A 83 18.13 -15.71 39.89
N LEU A 84 18.98 -14.89 40.51
CA LEU A 84 19.52 -13.70 39.88
C LEU A 84 20.47 -14.18 38.77
N SER A 85 19.99 -14.18 37.53
CA SER A 85 20.83 -14.38 36.36
C SER A 85 21.52 -13.05 36.04
N ASP A 86 22.85 -13.03 35.98
CA ASP A 86 23.66 -11.86 35.61
C ASP A 86 23.56 -11.48 34.11
N LYS A 87 22.66 -12.11 33.35
CA LYS A 87 22.37 -11.75 31.96
C LYS A 87 21.23 -10.74 31.91
N PRO A 88 21.35 -9.66 31.13
CA PRO A 88 20.26 -8.72 30.90
C PRO A 88 19.00 -9.45 30.44
N GLN A 89 17.85 -9.09 31.00
CA GLN A 89 16.57 -9.64 30.55
C GLN A 89 16.23 -9.07 29.17
N ASP A 90 15.81 -9.91 28.21
CA ASP A 90 15.55 -9.46 26.83
C ASP A 90 14.29 -8.58 26.69
N ALA A 91 13.37 -8.64 27.66
CA ALA A 91 12.17 -7.79 27.72
C ALA A 91 11.73 -7.59 29.18
N GLU A 92 11.01 -6.50 29.47
CA GLU A 92 10.43 -6.24 30.79
C GLU A 92 9.02 -6.84 30.87
N GLN A 93 8.71 -7.61 31.91
CA GLN A 93 7.36 -8.14 32.12
C GLN A 93 6.41 -7.01 32.59
N ALA A 94 5.26 -6.84 31.94
CA ALA A 94 4.22 -5.92 32.40
C ALA A 94 2.82 -6.44 32.09
N ASP A 95 1.96 -6.48 33.11
CA ASP A 95 0.60 -7.03 32.96
C ASP A 95 -0.43 -5.98 32.50
N LYS A 96 -0.13 -4.68 32.69
CA LYS A 96 -1.05 -3.59 32.35
C LYS A 96 -0.33 -2.48 31.59
N LEU A 97 -0.63 -2.38 30.31
CA LEU A 97 -0.12 -1.34 29.43
C LEU A 97 -1.23 -0.38 29.01
N PRO A 98 -0.88 0.85 28.59
CA PRO A 98 -1.83 1.75 27.95
C PRO A 98 -2.54 1.06 26.80
N GLU A 99 -3.88 1.08 26.85
CA GLU A 99 -4.71 0.49 25.82
C GLU A 99 -4.54 1.22 24.49
N PHE A 100 -4.45 0.45 23.42
CA PHE A 100 -4.37 0.90 22.04
C PHE A 100 -5.31 0.06 21.19
N ASP A 101 -6.20 0.71 20.46
CA ASP A 101 -7.13 0.07 19.54
C ASP A 101 -6.63 0.26 18.10
N LEU A 102 -6.85 -0.72 17.22
CA LEU A 102 -6.45 -0.60 15.80
C LEU A 102 -7.04 0.67 15.15
N GLN A 103 -8.25 1.06 15.56
CA GLN A 103 -8.94 2.27 15.10
C GLN A 103 -8.28 3.58 15.57
N ASP A 104 -7.23 3.53 16.40
CA ASP A 104 -6.45 4.72 16.76
C ASP A 104 -5.42 5.11 15.69
N ILE A 105 -5.06 4.20 14.78
CA ILE A 105 -4.06 4.43 13.71
C ILE A 105 -4.41 5.66 12.84
N PRO A 106 -5.65 5.82 12.32
CA PRO A 106 -5.95 6.96 11.45
C PRO A 106 -5.80 8.32 12.15
N LYS A 107 -6.03 8.39 13.47
CA LYS A 107 -5.83 9.62 14.24
C LYS A 107 -4.34 9.87 14.51
N ALA A 108 -3.55 8.81 14.67
CA ALA A 108 -2.10 8.91 14.75
C ALA A 108 -1.50 9.42 13.41
N MET A 109 -1.98 8.90 12.28
CA MET A 109 -1.59 9.36 10.95
C MET A 109 -1.89 10.85 10.73
N ASP A 110 -3.07 11.34 11.12
CA ASP A 110 -3.37 12.79 11.05
C ASP A 110 -2.35 13.63 11.84
N LYS A 111 -2.02 13.21 13.07
CA LYS A 111 -1.03 13.90 13.93
C LYS A 111 0.38 13.88 13.35
N MET A 112 0.71 12.83 12.59
CA MET A 112 1.96 12.73 11.85
C MET A 112 1.97 13.59 10.58
N GLY A 113 0.84 14.20 10.21
CA GLY A 113 0.68 14.95 8.97
C GLY A 113 0.51 14.05 7.76
N TRP A 114 -0.10 12.87 7.91
CA TRP A 114 -0.39 11.90 6.87
C TRP A 114 -1.91 11.76 6.62
N PRO A 115 -2.58 12.83 6.14
CA PRO A 115 -4.03 12.87 6.01
C PRO A 115 -4.58 11.91 4.95
N ILE A 116 -3.85 11.64 3.85
CA ILE A 116 -4.33 10.72 2.80
C ILE A 116 -4.26 9.28 3.30
N SER A 117 -3.15 8.89 3.93
CA SER A 117 -3.01 7.60 4.62
C SER A 117 -4.14 7.40 5.64
N ALA A 118 -4.41 8.43 6.44
CA ALA A 118 -5.47 8.39 7.44
C ALA A 118 -6.86 8.22 6.81
N LYS A 119 -7.12 8.85 5.65
CA LYS A 119 -8.39 8.72 4.93
C LYS A 119 -8.59 7.28 4.42
N LEU A 120 -7.58 6.70 3.77
CA LEU A 120 -7.62 5.31 3.30
C LEU A 120 -7.81 4.32 4.46
N ALA A 121 -7.10 4.51 5.57
CA ALA A 121 -7.25 3.65 6.75
C ALA A 121 -8.66 3.73 7.36
N ARG A 122 -9.28 4.93 7.39
CA ARG A 122 -10.68 5.10 7.82
C ARG A 122 -11.65 4.40 6.88
N GLU A 123 -11.43 4.54 5.58
CA GLU A 123 -12.26 3.89 4.57
C GLU A 123 -12.21 2.38 4.68
N TRP A 124 -11.02 1.80 4.84
CA TRP A 124 -10.86 0.37 5.09
C TRP A 124 -11.67 -0.07 6.31
N LEU A 125 -11.49 0.59 7.47
CA LEU A 125 -12.21 0.27 8.71
C LEU A 125 -13.73 0.43 8.59
N ALA A 126 -14.18 1.41 7.82
CA ALA A 126 -15.59 1.71 7.60
C ALA A 126 -16.27 0.84 6.53
N SER A 127 -15.48 0.11 5.73
CA SER A 127 -15.98 -0.71 4.62
C SER A 127 -16.54 -2.06 5.10
N PRO A 128 -17.53 -2.62 4.39
CA PRO A 128 -17.95 -4.00 4.57
C PRO A 128 -16.76 -4.96 4.47
N LYS A 129 -16.83 -6.11 5.16
CA LYS A 129 -15.80 -7.14 5.05
C LYS A 129 -15.60 -7.53 3.58
N HIS A 130 -14.37 -7.35 3.11
CA HIS A 130 -13.95 -7.73 1.79
C HIS A 130 -12.47 -8.11 1.81
N VAL A 131 -12.09 -9.13 1.04
CA VAL A 131 -10.71 -9.58 0.91
C VAL A 131 -10.32 -9.50 -0.55
N TYR A 132 -9.24 -8.77 -0.83
CA TYR A 132 -8.72 -8.68 -2.19
C TYR A 132 -8.29 -10.06 -2.69
N ASN A 133 -8.64 -10.40 -3.93
CA ASN A 133 -8.42 -11.74 -4.50
C ASN A 133 -7.03 -11.92 -5.15
N ASN A 134 -6.13 -10.94 -5.00
CA ASN A 134 -4.81 -10.91 -5.66
C ASN A 134 -4.85 -10.82 -7.20
N ASP A 135 -5.98 -10.41 -7.77
CA ASP A 135 -6.11 -10.10 -9.20
C ASP A 135 -6.40 -8.60 -9.41
N LEU A 136 -5.38 -7.88 -9.88
CA LEU A 136 -5.42 -6.44 -10.14
C LEU A 136 -6.45 -6.07 -11.22
N ASN A 137 -6.88 -7.02 -12.05
CA ASN A 137 -7.81 -6.79 -13.16
C ASN A 137 -9.20 -7.38 -12.90
N SER A 138 -9.49 -7.78 -11.67
CA SER A 138 -10.81 -8.24 -11.27
C SER A 138 -11.70 -7.09 -10.78
N VAL A 139 -13.02 -7.33 -10.78
CA VAL A 139 -13.99 -6.40 -10.20
C VAL A 139 -13.84 -6.43 -8.68
N GLN A 140 -13.55 -5.26 -8.10
CA GLN A 140 -13.30 -5.07 -6.68
C GLN A 140 -13.98 -3.78 -6.21
N PRO A 141 -14.28 -3.63 -4.90
CA PRO A 141 -14.51 -2.32 -4.32
C PRO A 141 -13.35 -1.39 -4.67
N LEU A 142 -13.64 -0.12 -4.96
CA LEU A 142 -12.62 0.84 -5.37
C LEU A 142 -12.83 2.22 -4.73
N ASP A 143 -11.72 2.90 -4.47
CA ASP A 143 -11.65 4.34 -4.25
C ASP A 143 -11.00 4.98 -5.48
N ASP A 144 -11.69 5.93 -6.11
CA ASP A 144 -11.16 6.73 -7.22
C ASP A 144 -11.08 8.24 -6.89
N THR A 145 -11.15 8.58 -5.59
CA THR A 145 -11.34 9.96 -5.13
C THR A 145 -10.28 10.44 -4.14
N THR A 146 -9.69 9.53 -3.35
CA THR A 146 -8.78 9.87 -2.26
C THR A 146 -7.39 10.20 -2.79
N VAL A 147 -6.84 9.34 -3.63
CA VAL A 147 -5.51 9.52 -4.21
C VAL A 147 -5.61 10.22 -5.55
N THR A 148 -5.00 11.40 -5.66
CA THR A 148 -4.93 12.15 -6.92
C THR A 148 -3.51 12.17 -7.45
N LEU A 149 -3.39 12.21 -8.78
CA LEU A 149 -2.09 12.33 -9.43
C LEU A 149 -1.38 13.62 -9.01
N ASP A 150 -2.09 14.75 -8.89
CA ASP A 150 -1.49 16.02 -8.42
C ASP A 150 -0.93 15.93 -7.00
N TRP A 151 -1.60 15.20 -6.12
CA TRP A 151 -1.08 14.98 -4.78
C TRP A 151 0.17 14.11 -4.80
N ALA A 152 0.16 12.99 -5.53
CA ALA A 152 1.31 12.09 -5.62
C ALA A 152 2.54 12.75 -6.27
N LEU A 153 2.34 13.65 -7.23
CA LEU A 153 3.44 14.35 -7.91
C LEU A 153 4.08 15.47 -7.08
N LYS A 154 3.55 15.79 -5.89
CA LYS A 154 4.24 16.68 -4.92
C LYS A 154 5.46 16.02 -4.28
N PHE A 155 5.55 14.69 -4.34
CA PHE A 155 6.68 13.93 -3.82
C PHE A 155 7.72 13.73 -4.94
N SER A 156 8.97 14.14 -4.70
CA SER A 156 10.01 14.22 -5.73
C SER A 156 10.28 12.87 -6.39
N GLY A 157 10.46 11.79 -5.63
CA GLY A 157 10.73 10.47 -6.21
C GLY A 157 9.56 9.96 -7.07
N ALA A 158 8.31 10.17 -6.65
CA ALA A 158 7.15 9.87 -7.49
C ALA A 158 7.12 10.73 -8.77
N SER A 159 7.44 12.02 -8.68
CA SER A 159 7.53 12.91 -9.83
C SER A 159 8.63 12.49 -10.82
N GLU A 160 9.77 12.03 -10.33
CA GLU A 160 10.86 11.48 -11.15
C GLU A 160 10.41 10.22 -11.90
N ARG A 161 9.75 9.28 -11.22
CA ARG A 161 9.19 8.08 -11.85
C ARG A 161 8.11 8.41 -12.88
N PHE A 162 7.22 9.35 -12.58
CA PHE A 162 6.24 9.83 -13.55
C PHE A 162 6.91 10.39 -14.82
N ASN A 163 7.95 11.21 -14.66
CA ASN A 163 8.70 11.75 -15.80
C ASN A 163 9.42 10.63 -16.58
N GLN A 164 9.97 9.63 -15.88
CA GLN A 164 10.57 8.45 -16.51
C GLN A 164 9.55 7.70 -17.38
N LEU A 165 8.31 7.53 -16.90
CA LEU A 165 7.23 6.91 -17.67
C LEU A 165 6.97 7.68 -18.97
N VAL A 166 6.63 8.97 -18.85
CA VAL A 166 6.15 9.80 -19.97
C VAL A 166 7.24 10.12 -20.99
N ARG A 167 8.50 10.24 -20.55
CA ARG A 167 9.60 10.64 -21.44
C ARG A 167 10.39 9.46 -22.01
N GLN A 168 10.37 8.30 -21.35
CA GLN A 168 11.26 7.18 -21.71
C GLN A 168 10.51 5.85 -21.78
N ALA A 169 9.84 5.43 -20.72
CA ALA A 169 9.34 4.05 -20.60
C ALA A 169 8.27 3.72 -21.67
N ILE A 170 7.44 4.68 -22.06
CA ILE A 170 6.44 4.50 -23.13
C ILE A 170 7.02 4.33 -24.53
N TYR A 171 8.30 4.68 -24.75
CA TYR A 171 8.98 4.55 -26.04
C TYR A 171 9.85 3.30 -26.15
N THR A 172 9.92 2.48 -25.09
CA THR A 172 10.69 1.23 -25.13
C THR A 172 10.10 0.27 -26.18
N PRO A 173 10.92 -0.62 -26.79
CA PRO A 173 10.40 -1.60 -27.74
C PRO A 173 9.30 -2.48 -27.16
N ASN A 174 9.35 -2.78 -25.86
CA ASN A 174 8.31 -3.56 -25.17
C ASN A 174 6.99 -2.78 -25.08
N ALA A 175 7.05 -1.49 -24.71
CA ALA A 175 5.88 -0.63 -24.66
C ALA A 175 5.25 -0.43 -26.05
N VAL A 176 6.08 -0.24 -27.09
CA VAL A 176 5.62 -0.14 -28.48
C VAL A 176 4.90 -1.42 -28.91
N ARG A 177 5.45 -2.61 -28.60
CA ARG A 177 4.78 -3.88 -28.89
C ARG A 177 3.47 -4.05 -28.13
N ALA A 178 3.43 -3.65 -26.85
CA ALA A 178 2.20 -3.71 -26.06
C ALA A 178 1.13 -2.76 -26.63
N ALA A 179 1.50 -1.52 -26.98
CA ALA A 179 0.61 -0.57 -27.62
C ALA A 179 0.10 -1.07 -28.99
N SER A 180 0.96 -1.71 -29.80
CA SER A 180 0.54 -2.34 -31.05
C SER A 180 -0.50 -3.44 -30.83
N LYS A 181 -0.35 -4.28 -29.81
CA LYS A 181 -1.34 -5.32 -29.46
C LYS A 181 -2.69 -4.73 -29.05
N VAL A 182 -2.68 -3.61 -28.32
CA VAL A 182 -3.91 -2.88 -27.95
C VAL A 182 -4.58 -2.28 -29.19
N MET A 183 -3.80 -1.66 -30.09
CA MET A 183 -4.33 -0.93 -31.23
C MET A 183 -4.77 -1.81 -32.40
N ALA A 184 -4.10 -2.92 -32.66
CA ALA A 184 -4.39 -3.80 -33.79
C ALA A 184 -5.89 -4.18 -33.92
N PRO A 185 -6.57 -4.73 -32.90
CA PRO A 185 -7.98 -5.10 -33.02
C PRO A 185 -8.90 -3.88 -33.20
N VAL A 186 -8.53 -2.73 -32.64
CA VAL A 186 -9.29 -1.48 -32.80
C VAL A 186 -9.22 -0.99 -34.25
N ILE A 187 -8.02 -1.03 -34.84
CA ILE A 187 -7.78 -0.62 -36.22
C ILE A 187 -8.48 -1.58 -37.19
N GLU A 188 -8.34 -2.88 -36.97
CA GLU A 188 -8.98 -3.91 -37.79
C GLU A 188 -10.51 -3.77 -37.79
N LYS A 189 -11.11 -3.60 -36.60
CA LYS A 189 -12.55 -3.39 -36.46
C LYS A 189 -13.01 -2.10 -37.15
N SER A 190 -12.27 -1.01 -36.97
CA SER A 190 -12.59 0.29 -37.57
C SER A 190 -12.49 0.25 -39.09
N PHE A 191 -11.44 -0.40 -39.63
CA PHE A 191 -11.23 -0.57 -41.06
C PHE A 191 -12.29 -1.47 -41.70
N SER A 192 -12.58 -2.62 -41.07
CA SER A 192 -13.63 -3.54 -41.53
C SER A 192 -15.00 -2.88 -41.55
N GLY A 193 -15.29 -2.06 -40.52
CA GLY A 193 -16.50 -1.24 -40.43
C GLY A 193 -16.56 -0.04 -41.37
N GLY A 194 -15.54 0.19 -42.22
CA GLY A 194 -15.53 1.27 -43.21
C GLY A 194 -15.30 2.68 -42.63
N GLN A 195 -14.74 2.79 -41.43
CA GLN A 195 -14.51 4.08 -40.76
C GLN A 195 -13.25 4.83 -41.24
N LEU A 196 -12.59 4.34 -42.28
CA LEU A 196 -11.43 4.99 -42.89
C LEU A 196 -11.86 6.14 -43.81
N ASN A 197 -11.51 7.38 -43.46
CA ASN A 197 -11.77 8.57 -44.28
C ASN A 197 -10.49 9.14 -44.93
N ALA A 198 -10.57 10.30 -45.59
CA ALA A 198 -9.40 10.94 -46.20
C ALA A 198 -8.28 11.27 -45.20
N ALA A 199 -8.63 11.64 -43.97
CA ALA A 199 -7.70 11.96 -42.88
C ALA A 199 -7.21 10.72 -42.09
N GLY A 200 -7.72 9.52 -42.39
CA GLY A 200 -7.37 8.28 -41.70
C GLY A 200 -8.46 7.81 -40.73
N ILE A 201 -8.07 7.03 -39.73
CA ILE A 201 -8.93 6.62 -38.61
C ILE A 201 -8.50 7.42 -37.38
N VAL A 202 -9.45 8.08 -36.72
CA VAL A 202 -9.20 8.83 -35.47
C VAL A 202 -9.72 8.01 -34.30
N ILE A 203 -8.87 7.83 -33.29
CA ILE A 203 -9.17 7.09 -32.07
C ILE A 203 -9.10 8.06 -30.90
N ASP A 204 -10.19 8.18 -30.15
CA ASP A 204 -10.28 8.92 -28.89
C ASP A 204 -10.89 8.00 -27.82
N THR A 205 -10.13 7.74 -26.75
CA THR A 205 -10.53 6.82 -25.68
C THR A 205 -11.23 7.51 -24.51
N SER A 206 -11.45 8.83 -24.57
CA SER A 206 -12.16 9.57 -23.52
C SER A 206 -13.54 9.00 -23.14
N PRO A 207 -14.35 8.42 -24.05
CA PRO A 207 -15.65 7.85 -23.67
C PRO A 207 -15.57 6.66 -22.70
N PHE A 208 -14.41 5.99 -22.64
CA PHE A 208 -14.20 4.79 -21.83
C PHE A 208 -13.78 5.11 -20.38
N LEU A 209 -13.48 6.37 -20.05
CA LEU A 209 -12.98 6.77 -18.73
C LEU A 209 -13.99 6.61 -17.58
N ARG A 210 -15.26 6.34 -17.89
CA ARG A 210 -16.32 6.16 -16.88
C ARG A 210 -16.14 4.89 -16.05
N ASP A 211 -15.42 3.90 -16.59
CA ASP A 211 -15.10 2.66 -15.91
C ASP A 211 -13.57 2.49 -15.88
N PRO A 212 -12.91 2.89 -14.78
CA PRO A 212 -11.46 2.85 -14.66
C PRO A 212 -10.86 1.45 -14.87
N LEU A 213 -11.55 0.40 -14.43
CA LEU A 213 -11.09 -0.99 -14.56
C LEU A 213 -11.12 -1.42 -16.03
N GLN A 214 -12.26 -1.26 -16.69
CA GLN A 214 -12.39 -1.63 -18.11
C GLN A 214 -11.49 -0.76 -18.99
N PHE A 215 -11.36 0.52 -18.67
CA PHE A 215 -10.42 1.41 -19.35
C PHE A 215 -8.98 0.91 -19.23
N HIS A 216 -8.56 0.52 -18.03
CA HIS A 216 -7.22 -0.02 -17.78
C HIS A 216 -6.97 -1.30 -18.59
N ILE A 217 -7.90 -2.26 -18.54
CA ILE A 217 -7.77 -3.54 -19.25
C ILE A 217 -7.72 -3.33 -20.76
N ALA A 218 -8.58 -2.46 -21.28
CA ALA A 218 -8.72 -2.27 -22.72
C ALA A 218 -7.60 -1.42 -23.33
N TRP A 219 -7.08 -0.43 -22.62
CA TRP A 219 -6.22 0.60 -23.20
C TRP A 219 -4.84 0.74 -22.55
N GLY A 220 -4.60 0.08 -21.41
CA GLY A 220 -3.30 0.07 -20.73
C GLY A 220 -2.24 -0.65 -21.55
N PHE A 221 -1.05 -0.05 -21.67
CA PHE A 221 0.05 -0.64 -22.45
C PHE A 221 1.42 -0.56 -21.78
N GLN A 222 1.58 0.27 -20.76
CA GLN A 222 2.84 0.41 -20.04
C GLN A 222 2.59 0.80 -18.58
N TYR A 223 3.53 0.47 -17.71
CA TYR A 223 3.56 0.95 -16.34
C TYR A 223 4.97 1.36 -15.93
N GLN A 224 5.06 2.13 -14.85
CA GLN A 224 6.30 2.50 -14.19
C GLN A 224 6.14 2.26 -12.69
N PRO A 225 6.92 1.34 -12.11
CA PRO A 225 6.90 1.13 -10.67
C PRO A 225 7.48 2.33 -9.92
N VAL A 226 6.88 2.58 -8.78
CA VAL A 226 7.31 3.51 -7.73
C VAL A 226 7.51 2.67 -6.48
N SER A 227 8.77 2.51 -6.08
CA SER A 227 9.13 1.78 -4.88
C SER A 227 8.91 2.63 -3.64
N SER A 228 8.86 1.99 -2.47
CA SER A 228 8.73 2.67 -1.19
C SER A 228 9.86 3.68 -0.97
N LEU A 229 11.06 3.44 -1.53
CA LEU A 229 12.17 4.40 -1.54
C LEU A 229 11.82 5.69 -2.29
N ASP A 230 11.17 5.56 -3.44
CA ASP A 230 10.76 6.70 -4.27
C ASP A 230 9.64 7.53 -3.58
N THR A 231 9.01 6.99 -2.54
CA THR A 231 7.99 7.69 -1.75
C THR A 231 8.55 8.42 -0.53
N LEU A 232 9.84 8.26 -0.22
CA LEU A 232 10.48 8.91 0.92
C LEU A 232 10.79 10.39 0.64
N ASP A 233 10.87 11.19 1.70
CA ASP A 233 11.48 12.51 1.70
C ASP A 233 12.86 12.41 2.40
N GLY A 234 13.92 12.32 1.60
CA GLY A 234 15.25 11.94 2.09
C GLY A 234 15.23 10.51 2.63
N THR A 235 15.33 10.36 3.96
CA THR A 235 15.15 9.06 4.62
C THR A 235 13.77 8.88 5.22
N ALA A 236 12.96 9.94 5.34
CA ALA A 236 11.68 9.92 6.06
C ALA A 236 10.54 9.31 5.26
N MET A 237 9.70 8.52 5.93
CA MET A 237 8.41 8.10 5.37
C MET A 237 7.48 9.29 5.26
N THR A 238 6.68 9.28 4.21
CA THR A 238 5.73 10.35 3.91
C THR A 238 4.29 9.85 3.94
N ASP A 239 3.34 10.77 3.77
CA ASP A 239 1.95 10.41 3.54
C ASP A 239 1.78 9.52 2.30
N LEU A 240 2.63 9.68 1.27
CA LEU A 240 2.62 8.79 0.10
C LEU A 240 3.06 7.37 0.47
N THR A 241 4.09 7.24 1.31
CA THR A 241 4.54 5.94 1.80
C THR A 241 3.45 5.23 2.62
N GLY A 242 2.80 5.96 3.53
CA GLY A 242 1.73 5.40 4.37
C GLY A 242 0.45 5.06 3.60
N ALA A 243 0.20 5.74 2.47
CA ALA A 243 -1.00 5.53 1.66
C ALA A 243 -0.85 4.37 0.65
N LEU A 244 0.30 4.28 -0.02
CA LEU A 244 0.49 3.38 -1.17
C LEU A 244 1.71 2.46 -1.06
N ALA A 245 2.70 2.78 -0.22
CA ALA A 245 3.98 2.08 -0.15
C ALA A 245 4.64 1.87 -1.54
N ASN A 246 4.47 0.69 -2.15
CA ASN A 246 4.87 0.42 -3.54
C ASN A 246 3.65 0.51 -4.44
N PHE A 247 3.69 1.34 -5.48
CA PHE A 247 2.59 1.45 -6.44
C PHE A 247 3.12 1.63 -7.86
N ASN A 248 2.20 1.70 -8.83
CA ASN A 248 2.54 1.90 -10.23
C ASN A 248 1.82 3.12 -10.82
N PHE A 249 2.55 3.88 -11.64
CA PHE A 249 1.91 4.71 -12.66
C PHE A 249 1.64 3.86 -13.89
N TYR A 250 0.45 3.97 -14.47
CA TYR A 250 0.05 3.29 -15.69
C TYR A 250 -0.14 4.30 -16.81
N ALA A 251 0.27 3.91 -18.01
CA ALA A 251 -0.01 4.61 -19.25
C ALA A 251 -1.03 3.82 -20.08
N ALA A 252 -2.08 4.52 -20.52
CA ALA A 252 -3.08 4.01 -21.44
C ALA A 252 -3.17 4.88 -22.69
N ILE A 253 -3.60 4.30 -23.80
CA ILE A 253 -3.77 5.03 -25.07
C ILE A 253 -4.87 6.08 -24.89
N GLY A 254 -4.58 7.34 -25.24
CA GLY A 254 -5.52 8.46 -25.14
C GLY A 254 -6.10 8.85 -26.49
N LYS A 255 -5.25 9.40 -27.35
CA LYS A 255 -5.63 9.83 -28.70
C LYS A 255 -4.62 9.33 -29.71
N ALA A 256 -5.11 8.79 -30.82
CA ALA A 256 -4.28 8.31 -31.90
C ALA A 256 -4.91 8.59 -33.27
N THR A 257 -4.05 8.75 -34.28
CA THR A 257 -4.47 8.82 -35.68
C THR A 257 -3.81 7.68 -36.44
N VAL A 258 -4.57 6.99 -37.27
CA VAL A 258 -4.08 5.88 -38.08
C VAL A 258 -4.19 6.27 -39.54
N THR A 259 -3.04 6.38 -40.17
CA THR A 259 -2.90 6.62 -41.61
C THR A 259 -2.26 5.40 -42.24
N GLY A 260 -2.08 5.37 -43.56
CA GLY A 260 -1.42 4.26 -44.21
C GLY A 260 -1.66 4.22 -45.70
N ASP A 261 -0.79 3.48 -46.39
CA ASP A 261 -0.91 3.24 -47.82
C ASP A 261 -2.09 2.32 -48.09
N ARG A 262 -2.82 2.65 -49.15
CA ARG A 262 -4.09 2.01 -49.51
C ARG A 262 -3.92 1.43 -50.90
N TYR A 263 -4.26 0.17 -51.06
CA TYR A 263 -4.16 -0.48 -52.35
C TYR A 263 -5.20 -1.58 -52.53
N TYR A 264 -5.43 -1.92 -53.79
CA TYR A 264 -6.25 -3.05 -54.15
C TYR A 264 -5.36 -4.23 -54.52
N LYS A 265 -5.58 -5.36 -53.85
CA LYS A 265 -5.06 -6.65 -54.27
C LYS A 265 -6.13 -7.34 -55.11
N TYR A 266 -5.73 -7.82 -56.28
CA TYR A 266 -6.60 -8.53 -57.20
C TYR A 266 -6.28 -10.03 -57.16
N GLU A 267 -7.23 -10.83 -56.71
CA GLU A 267 -7.11 -12.30 -56.68
C GLU A 267 -8.22 -12.88 -57.56
N GLY A 268 -7.91 -13.08 -58.84
CA GLY A 268 -8.89 -13.44 -59.87
C GLY A 268 -9.94 -12.34 -60.04
N LYS A 269 -11.22 -12.67 -59.80
CA LYS A 269 -12.35 -11.70 -59.83
C LYS A 269 -12.55 -10.96 -58.50
N ARG A 270 -11.81 -11.31 -57.43
CA ARG A 270 -11.98 -10.71 -56.11
C ARG A 270 -11.15 -9.43 -56.01
N LYS A 271 -11.82 -8.33 -55.64
CA LYS A 271 -11.20 -7.04 -55.32
C LYS A 271 -11.06 -6.93 -53.80
N ILE A 272 -9.82 -6.98 -53.32
CA ILE A 272 -9.49 -6.91 -51.89
C ILE A 272 -8.89 -5.53 -51.62
N PHE A 273 -9.49 -4.78 -50.70
CA PHE A 273 -8.99 -3.47 -50.29
C PHE A 273 -8.10 -3.62 -49.06
N CYS A 274 -6.84 -3.22 -49.18
CA CYS A 274 -5.84 -3.35 -48.13
C CYS A 274 -5.35 -1.97 -47.64
N LEU A 275 -4.95 -1.93 -46.37
CA LEU A 275 -4.32 -0.81 -45.69
C LEU A 275 -3.02 -1.31 -45.06
N GLU A 276 -1.96 -0.53 -45.20
CA GLU A 276 -0.71 -0.65 -44.44
C GLU A 276 -0.69 0.40 -43.31
N PRO A 277 -1.30 0.09 -42.15
CA PRO A 277 -1.54 1.06 -41.10
C PRO A 277 -0.27 1.50 -40.36
N VAL A 278 -0.12 2.82 -40.25
CA VAL A 278 0.79 3.50 -39.34
C VAL A 278 -0.04 4.27 -38.32
N ALA A 279 -0.05 3.80 -37.08
CA ALA A 279 -0.74 4.46 -35.99
C ALA A 279 0.21 5.43 -35.27
N GLN A 280 -0.26 6.65 -35.01
CA GLN A 280 0.45 7.68 -34.28
C GLN A 280 -0.31 8.02 -33.01
N ILE A 281 0.17 7.54 -31.86
CA ILE A 281 -0.39 7.92 -30.57
C ILE A 281 0.17 9.29 -30.21
N THR A 282 -0.72 10.28 -30.10
CA THR A 282 -0.36 11.68 -29.81
C THR A 282 -0.63 12.07 -28.36
N HIS A 283 -1.57 11.38 -27.70
CA HIS A 283 -1.88 11.59 -26.30
C HIS A 283 -2.03 10.25 -25.57
N ILE A 284 -1.60 10.22 -24.32
CA ILE A 284 -1.80 9.10 -23.41
C ILE A 284 -2.56 9.56 -22.17
N TYR A 285 -3.24 8.64 -21.50
CA TYR A 285 -3.69 8.84 -20.14
C TYR A 285 -2.69 8.26 -19.17
N VAL A 286 -2.37 9.00 -18.10
CA VAL A 286 -1.56 8.49 -16.98
C VAL A 286 -2.37 8.52 -15.69
N TYR A 287 -2.28 7.45 -14.90
CA TYR A 287 -2.99 7.30 -13.62
C TYR A 287 -2.24 6.36 -12.67
N ILE A 288 -2.58 6.46 -11.40
CA ILE A 288 -2.20 5.51 -10.34
C ILE A 288 -3.26 4.41 -10.28
N LYS A 289 -2.81 3.17 -10.11
CA LYS A 289 -3.64 2.03 -9.74
C LYS A 289 -2.87 1.18 -8.74
N ASP A 290 -3.52 0.82 -7.63
CA ASP A 290 -2.91 0.03 -6.57
C ASP A 290 -3.95 -0.75 -5.77
N SER A 291 -3.55 -1.74 -4.98
CA SER A 291 -4.42 -2.49 -4.07
C SER A 291 -4.16 -2.08 -2.62
N TYR A 292 -5.14 -1.48 -1.96
CA TYR A 292 -5.10 -1.23 -0.52
C TYR A 292 -5.60 -2.48 0.21
N SER A 293 -4.67 -3.39 0.53
CA SER A 293 -5.00 -4.69 1.12
C SER A 293 -4.00 -5.12 2.19
N PHE A 294 -4.46 -5.96 3.12
CA PHE A 294 -3.64 -6.55 4.17
C PHE A 294 -3.51 -8.07 4.00
N ASN A 295 -3.26 -8.48 2.75
CA ASN A 295 -2.94 -9.86 2.38
C ASN A 295 -1.46 -10.15 2.66
N ASP A 296 -1.13 -11.42 2.92
CA ASP A 296 0.25 -11.88 3.00
C ASP A 296 0.46 -13.01 1.99
N ASP A 297 1.67 -13.14 1.43
CA ASP A 297 2.03 -14.25 0.53
C ASP A 297 2.01 -15.61 1.25
N SER A 298 2.16 -15.61 2.58
CA SER A 298 2.06 -16.80 3.42
C SER A 298 1.35 -16.49 4.74
N PRO A 299 0.45 -17.37 5.23
CA PRO A 299 -0.17 -17.25 6.55
C PRO A 299 0.86 -17.19 7.71
N SER A 300 2.06 -17.73 7.51
CA SER A 300 3.11 -17.80 8.54
C SER A 300 4.02 -16.57 8.60
N LYS A 301 3.95 -15.67 7.62
CA LYS A 301 4.79 -14.47 7.56
C LYS A 301 3.90 -13.26 7.31
N SER A 302 3.66 -12.48 8.36
CA SER A 302 2.86 -11.27 8.24
C SER A 302 3.73 -10.04 8.11
N GLN A 303 3.44 -9.19 7.13
CA GLN A 303 4.19 -7.95 6.92
C GLN A 303 4.08 -7.04 8.15
N TYR A 304 5.21 -6.50 8.58
CA TYR A 304 5.31 -5.53 9.65
C TYR A 304 4.95 -4.13 9.15
N LEU A 305 4.07 -3.44 9.87
CA LEU A 305 3.53 -2.12 9.49
C LEU A 305 3.95 -1.00 10.45
N GLY A 306 4.83 -1.28 11.40
CA GLY A 306 5.26 -0.31 12.41
C GLY A 306 4.82 -0.67 13.83
N HIS A 307 5.42 0.01 14.80
CA HIS A 307 4.91 0.06 16.17
C HIS A 307 4.14 1.36 16.34
N TRP A 308 2.86 1.26 16.72
CA TRP A 308 1.93 2.39 16.74
C TRP A 308 1.44 2.72 18.14
N ASN A 309 1.14 3.98 18.36
CA ASN A 309 0.35 4.43 19.50
C ASN A 309 -0.65 5.52 19.06
N LYS A 310 -1.37 6.11 20.02
CA LYS A 310 -2.41 7.14 19.74
C LYS A 310 -1.85 8.47 19.19
N THR A 311 -0.54 8.61 19.06
CA THR A 311 0.15 9.84 18.66
C THR A 311 1.00 9.68 17.41
N GLY A 312 1.48 8.48 17.10
CA GLY A 312 2.28 8.25 15.91
C GLY A 312 2.85 6.84 15.86
N MET A 313 3.92 6.70 15.09
CA MET A 313 4.57 5.43 14.78
C MET A 313 6.08 5.50 15.01
N VAL A 314 6.66 4.37 15.41
CA VAL A 314 8.10 4.11 15.43
C VAL A 314 8.40 2.83 14.67
N LEU A 315 9.59 2.74 14.08
CA LEU A 315 10.05 1.54 13.41
C LEU A 315 11.10 0.82 14.26
N SER A 316 10.98 -0.52 14.34
CA SER A 316 12.08 -1.35 14.81
C SER A 316 13.30 -1.15 13.90
N TYR A 317 14.49 -1.02 14.49
CA TYR A 317 15.73 -0.83 13.74
C TYR A 317 15.97 -1.92 12.70
N VAL A 318 15.72 -3.18 13.06
CA VAL A 318 15.95 -4.35 12.20
C VAL A 318 14.97 -4.37 11.02
N ALA A 319 13.70 -4.08 11.28
CA ALA A 319 12.68 -4.02 10.25
C ALA A 319 12.90 -2.83 9.30
N ALA A 320 13.23 -1.65 9.84
CA ALA A 320 13.55 -0.48 9.04
C ALA A 320 14.76 -0.73 8.13
N VAL A 321 15.83 -1.34 8.66
CA VAL A 321 17.03 -1.64 7.88
C VAL A 321 16.78 -2.70 6.80
N ASN A 322 15.96 -3.72 7.08
CA ASN A 322 15.68 -4.78 6.11
C ASN A 322 14.66 -4.40 5.02
N ASP A 323 13.55 -3.74 5.36
CA ASP A 323 12.48 -3.41 4.39
C ASP A 323 12.74 -2.10 3.64
N PHE A 324 13.36 -1.10 4.29
CA PHE A 324 13.51 0.23 3.72
C PHE A 324 14.96 0.58 3.35
N PHE A 325 15.96 0.20 4.15
CA PHE A 325 17.35 0.65 3.91
C PHE A 325 18.26 -0.37 3.20
N LYS A 326 17.90 -1.65 3.09
CA LYS A 326 18.69 -2.65 2.31
C LYS A 326 18.55 -2.49 0.80
N SER A 327 17.49 -1.87 0.31
CA SER A 327 17.29 -1.61 -1.13
C SER A 327 18.03 -0.36 -1.61
N SER A 328 18.69 0.40 -0.72
CA SER A 328 19.38 1.64 -1.05
C SER A 328 20.73 1.75 -0.35
N ASN A 329 21.81 1.99 -1.10
CA ASN A 329 23.11 2.39 -0.57
C ASN A 329 23.07 3.82 0.03
N LEU A 330 22.14 4.08 0.95
CA LEU A 330 22.04 5.32 1.69
C LEU A 330 22.99 5.25 2.89
N ASN A 331 24.08 6.01 2.81
CA ASN A 331 24.99 6.25 3.92
C ASN A 331 24.25 7.02 5.03
N VAL A 332 23.65 6.28 5.96
CA VAL A 332 23.12 6.83 7.21
C VAL A 332 24.31 7.12 8.14
N GLY A 333 24.85 8.33 8.03
CA GLY A 333 25.61 9.05 9.07
C GLY A 333 26.61 8.26 9.92
N ASN A 334 27.89 8.41 9.59
CA ASN A 334 29.08 8.28 10.45
C ASN A 334 29.14 7.14 11.48
N SER A 335 28.59 5.98 11.14
CA SER A 335 28.82 4.74 11.86
C SER A 335 29.59 3.84 10.90
N THR A 336 30.87 3.59 11.16
CA THR A 336 31.62 2.51 10.51
C THR A 336 30.82 1.23 10.73
N ILE A 337 30.22 0.73 9.65
CA ILE A 337 29.34 -0.43 9.65
C ILE A 337 30.21 -1.65 9.92
N GLU A 338 30.43 -1.93 11.21
CA GLU A 338 30.91 -3.22 11.66
C GLU A 338 29.86 -4.28 11.33
N GLU A 339 30.24 -5.13 10.38
CA GLU A 339 29.95 -6.55 10.36
C GLU A 339 28.50 -6.97 10.65
N TRP A 340 27.74 -7.03 9.56
CA TRP A 340 26.51 -7.79 9.36
C TRP A 340 26.38 -9.02 10.25
N ARG A 341 25.60 -8.90 11.32
CA ARG A 341 24.96 -10.06 11.96
C ARG A 341 23.48 -10.02 11.64
N TYR A 342 23.03 -11.04 10.92
CA TYR A 342 21.66 -11.52 11.01
C TYR A 342 21.26 -11.53 12.49
N LEU A 343 20.25 -10.76 12.87
CA LEU A 343 19.52 -11.08 14.08
C LEU A 343 18.56 -12.23 13.72
N PRO A 344 18.45 -13.26 14.57
CA PRO A 344 17.58 -14.39 14.32
C PRO A 344 16.13 -13.93 14.15
N GLU A 345 15.37 -14.60 13.28
CA GLU A 345 13.92 -14.41 13.16
C GLU A 345 13.25 -14.44 14.55
N GLY A 346 12.26 -13.56 14.80
CA GLY A 346 11.07 -14.02 15.54
C GLY A 346 10.53 -13.21 16.72
N GLU A 347 11.28 -12.38 17.46
CA GLU A 347 10.74 -11.87 18.74
C GLU A 347 10.71 -10.35 18.94
N GLU A 348 11.72 -9.58 18.47
CA GLU A 348 11.81 -8.16 18.80
C GLU A 348 10.74 -7.27 18.11
N VAL A 349 10.18 -7.72 16.98
CA VAL A 349 9.13 -6.98 16.24
C VAL A 349 7.70 -7.31 16.69
N ASN A 350 7.54 -8.33 17.54
CA ASN A 350 6.24 -8.83 17.96
C ASN A 350 5.84 -8.38 19.37
N LYS A 351 6.73 -7.69 20.08
CA LYS A 351 6.50 -7.21 21.45
C LYS A 351 6.20 -5.71 21.45
N PRO A 352 5.28 -5.22 22.28
CA PRO A 352 5.16 -3.79 22.55
C PRO A 352 6.49 -3.23 23.07
N VAL A 353 6.73 -1.95 22.81
CA VAL A 353 7.96 -1.26 23.25
C VAL A 353 7.62 -0.01 24.04
N ASP A 354 8.41 0.26 25.10
CA ASP A 354 8.35 1.51 25.87
C ASP A 354 9.60 2.35 25.58
N LYS A 355 9.43 3.56 25.04
CA LYS A 355 10.54 4.50 24.76
C LYS A 355 11.19 5.09 26.00
N ARG A 356 10.57 4.94 27.18
CA ARG A 356 11.11 5.38 28.48
C ARG A 356 11.55 6.85 28.48
N THR A 357 10.71 7.74 27.96
CA THR A 357 11.05 9.18 27.92
C THR A 357 10.98 9.86 29.30
N SER A 358 10.23 9.28 30.25
CA SER A 358 10.11 9.76 31.62
C SER A 358 11.11 9.10 32.57
N ARG A 359 11.72 9.92 33.44
CA ARG A 359 12.64 9.46 34.49
C ARG A 359 11.95 8.85 35.71
N PHE A 360 10.65 9.07 35.88
CA PHE A 360 9.93 8.73 37.12
C PHE A 360 8.73 7.79 36.92
N ARG A 361 8.22 7.66 35.69
CA ARG A 361 7.05 6.83 35.38
C ARG A 361 7.32 6.01 34.13
N LYS A 362 7.05 4.71 34.22
CA LYS A 362 7.09 3.76 33.09
C LYS A 362 5.70 3.64 32.46
N PHE A 363 5.63 3.06 31.26
CA PHE A 363 4.39 2.69 30.59
C PHE A 363 3.43 3.87 30.36
N LEU A 364 3.98 5.04 30.02
CA LEU A 364 3.15 6.18 29.65
C LEU A 364 2.51 5.96 28.27
N ALA A 365 1.27 6.37 28.09
CA ALA A 365 0.53 6.18 26.83
C ALA A 365 1.23 6.78 25.59
N LYS A 366 2.05 7.82 25.77
CA LYS A 366 2.87 8.44 24.71
C LYS A 366 4.15 7.67 24.36
N ASP A 367 4.59 6.78 25.26
CA ASP A 367 5.86 6.07 25.19
C ASP A 367 5.70 4.60 24.86
N VAL A 368 4.53 4.00 25.09
CA VAL A 368 4.21 2.62 24.71
C VAL A 368 3.69 2.55 23.28
N TYR A 369 4.30 1.72 22.45
CA TYR A 369 3.91 1.47 21.07
C TYR A 369 3.68 -0.02 20.85
N TRP A 370 2.65 -0.34 20.07
CA TRP A 370 2.17 -1.68 19.80
C TRP A 370 2.53 -2.13 18.39
N PRO A 371 3.07 -3.34 18.20
CA PRO A 371 3.42 -3.85 16.89
C PRO A 371 2.18 -4.13 16.05
N VAL A 372 2.10 -3.52 14.87
CA VAL A 372 1.00 -3.71 13.92
C VAL A 372 1.54 -4.46 12.70
N HIS A 373 0.78 -5.46 12.26
CA HIS A 373 1.07 -6.28 11.10
C HIS A 373 -0.18 -6.41 10.22
N ASN A 374 -0.03 -6.94 9.00
CA ASN A 374 -1.18 -7.30 8.15
C ASN A 374 -2.15 -8.23 8.90
N LYS A 375 -1.63 -9.17 9.70
CA LYS A 375 -2.44 -10.07 10.54
C LYS A 375 -3.31 -9.30 11.54
N THR A 376 -2.82 -8.18 12.11
CA THR A 376 -3.61 -7.35 13.03
C THR A 376 -4.88 -6.83 12.36
N TYR A 377 -4.79 -6.38 11.11
CA TYR A 377 -5.95 -5.97 10.32
C TYR A 377 -6.88 -7.14 10.01
N ARG A 378 -6.35 -8.30 9.62
CA ARG A 378 -7.18 -9.50 9.36
C ARG A 378 -7.90 -10.01 10.61
N ASP A 379 -7.24 -9.99 11.76
CA ASP A 379 -7.85 -10.36 13.04
C ASP A 379 -8.98 -9.38 13.39
N TRP A 380 -8.76 -8.07 13.24
CA TRP A 380 -9.79 -7.03 13.44
C TRP A 380 -10.99 -7.24 12.50
N ARG A 381 -10.74 -7.49 11.22
CA ARG A 381 -11.79 -7.81 10.23
C ARG A 381 -12.63 -9.01 10.65
N SER A 382 -11.99 -10.02 11.23
CA SER A 382 -12.66 -11.26 11.65
C SER A 382 -13.57 -11.04 12.86
N VAL A 383 -13.19 -10.14 13.77
CA VAL A 383 -14.00 -9.77 14.94
C VAL A 383 -15.20 -8.91 14.55
N HIS A 384 -15.00 -7.89 13.71
CA HIS A 384 -16.05 -6.91 13.41
C HIS A 384 -16.90 -7.24 12.18
N ASN A 385 -16.52 -8.22 11.36
CA ASN A 385 -17.11 -8.46 10.05
C ASN A 385 -17.13 -7.20 9.15
N ARG A 386 -16.09 -6.36 9.29
CA ARG A 386 -15.84 -5.11 8.56
C ARG A 386 -14.36 -5.04 8.19
N GLY A 387 -13.88 -3.99 7.54
CA GLY A 387 -12.48 -3.92 7.13
C GLY A 387 -12.30 -4.44 5.72
N GLY A 388 -12.73 -3.67 4.73
CA GLY A 388 -12.75 -4.09 3.33
C GLY A 388 -11.50 -3.67 2.59
N ASP A 389 -10.80 -4.62 1.97
CA ASP A 389 -9.76 -4.26 0.99
C ASP A 389 -10.40 -3.61 -0.25
N PHE A 390 -9.67 -2.77 -0.97
CA PHE A 390 -10.17 -2.11 -2.18
C PHE A 390 -9.05 -1.72 -3.13
N MET A 391 -9.42 -1.44 -4.37
CA MET A 391 -8.51 -0.89 -5.37
C MET A 391 -8.47 0.63 -5.28
N VAL A 392 -7.28 1.21 -5.29
CA VAL A 392 -7.09 2.66 -5.37
C VAL A 392 -6.83 3.03 -6.83
N TYR A 393 -7.59 3.97 -7.36
CA TYR A 393 -7.37 4.59 -8.66
C TYR A 393 -7.23 6.09 -8.51
N SER A 394 -6.33 6.71 -9.28
CA SER A 394 -6.42 8.16 -9.51
C SER A 394 -7.20 8.43 -10.79
N LYS A 395 -7.87 9.58 -10.86
CA LYS A 395 -8.45 10.06 -12.13
C LYS A 395 -7.39 10.12 -13.24
N PRO A 396 -7.64 9.51 -14.43
CA PRO A 396 -6.71 9.57 -15.54
C PRO A 396 -6.44 10.99 -16.04
N ARG A 397 -5.15 11.34 -16.18
CA ARG A 397 -4.70 12.61 -16.73
C ARG A 397 -4.29 12.44 -18.19
N LEU A 398 -4.92 13.21 -19.07
CA LEU A 398 -4.51 13.27 -20.47
C LEU A 398 -3.20 14.05 -20.59
N ILE A 399 -2.20 13.42 -21.20
CA ILE A 399 -0.88 14.00 -21.47
C ILE A 399 -0.68 14.04 -22.98
N LYS A 400 -0.39 15.22 -23.53
CA LYS A 400 0.08 15.38 -24.91
C LYS A 400 1.54 15.00 -24.99
N LEU A 401 1.89 14.14 -25.93
CA LEU A 401 3.27 13.73 -26.15
C LEU A 401 4.01 14.75 -27.02
N ASP A 402 5.24 15.10 -26.64
CA ASP A 402 6.12 15.93 -27.48
C ASP A 402 6.49 15.20 -28.77
N LYS A 403 6.68 13.88 -28.67
CA LYS A 403 6.96 12.99 -29.80
C LYS A 403 5.86 11.91 -29.86
N PRO A 404 5.09 11.81 -30.95
CA PRO A 404 4.12 10.72 -31.08
C PRO A 404 4.79 9.34 -31.02
N ILE A 405 4.10 8.37 -30.42
CA ILE A 405 4.52 6.96 -30.50
C ILE A 405 4.04 6.43 -31.85
N ILE A 406 4.99 6.03 -32.70
CA ILE A 406 4.71 5.50 -34.03
C ILE A 406 4.66 3.97 -33.95
N LEU A 407 3.51 3.40 -34.32
CA LEU A 407 3.30 1.97 -34.39
C LEU A 407 3.15 1.57 -35.86
N LYS A 408 3.96 0.60 -36.29
CA LYS A 408 3.74 -0.13 -37.53
C LYS A 408 2.88 -1.34 -37.18
N ILE A 409 1.71 -1.42 -37.80
CA ILE A 409 0.75 -2.49 -37.60
C ILE A 409 0.71 -3.30 -38.90
N ASP A 410 0.49 -4.61 -38.78
CA ASP A 410 0.44 -5.49 -39.94
C ASP A 410 -0.66 -5.07 -40.92
N THR A 411 -0.44 -5.36 -42.19
CA THR A 411 -1.39 -5.07 -43.27
C THR A 411 -2.75 -5.69 -42.95
N ILE A 412 -3.80 -4.88 -43.06
CA ILE A 412 -5.18 -5.34 -42.91
C ILE A 412 -5.91 -5.21 -44.23
N CYS A 413 -6.75 -6.19 -44.55
CA CYS A 413 -7.46 -6.25 -45.82
C CYS A 413 -8.93 -6.59 -45.59
N ARG A 414 -9.82 -6.03 -46.41
CA ARG A 414 -11.25 -6.39 -46.43
C ARG A 414 -11.72 -6.64 -47.85
N THR A 415 -12.59 -7.62 -48.04
CA THR A 415 -13.23 -7.87 -49.34
C THR A 415 -14.32 -6.83 -49.57
N LEU A 416 -14.32 -6.20 -50.75
CA LEU A 416 -15.44 -5.36 -51.15
C LEU A 416 -16.57 -6.26 -51.68
N PRO A 417 -17.85 -5.95 -51.36
CA PRO A 417 -18.97 -6.56 -52.07
C PRO A 417 -18.80 -6.33 -53.57
N ALA A 418 -19.16 -7.32 -54.39
CA ALA A 418 -19.24 -7.12 -55.83
C ALA A 418 -20.20 -5.94 -56.09
N GLU A 419 -19.78 -5.00 -56.94
CA GLU A 419 -20.67 -3.95 -57.45
C GLU A 419 -21.91 -4.65 -58.03
N GLN A 420 -23.09 -4.37 -57.46
CA GLN A 420 -24.38 -4.86 -57.97
C GLN A 420 -24.78 -4.09 -59.22
#